data_AF-A0A401PYG7-F1
#
_entry.id   AF-A0A401PYG7-F1
#
_cell.length_a   1.000
_cell.length_b   1.000
_cell.length_c   1.000
_cell.angle_alpha   90.00
_cell.angle_beta   90.00
_cell.angle_gamma   90.00
#
_symmetry.space_group_name_H-M   'P 1'
#
loop_
_entity.id
_entity.type
_entity.pdbx_description
1 polymer ?
#
loop_
_entity_poly.entity_id
_entity_poly.type
_entity_poly.pdbx_seq_one_letter_code
_entity_poly.pdbx_strand_id
1 'polypeptide(L)'
;QSPAIENQIAEVAPPQVKAVINVSLPADVNNFPFSKFINQHFQVPQLQVLNHPLQQPFTHLQGAERHTAVELFKLILRFLQAELLQGRNEIILGNFIAQKGISNLTLRNEIFCQVVNQMWKNPDMEEWQRACLLMATCLSCLRPSPELEKPLLKYVSDHAMEEYRALCQHKTLGAMQQSQGRAFPPTQLEWTANRRRGQMVLDIHLLNEDKVATEVESWTTGEELANWILKFRGQEDEQRGWTVSLHTGEEWRDMLGCDFVMDLISETEELGFFPTQLSTSFIQPGVIGNSYESHPGFDDCSL
;
A
#
# COMPACT_ATOMS: atom_id res chain seq x y z
N GLN A 1 18.84 16.69 -17.27
CA GLN A 1 19.15 15.95 -16.03
C GLN A 1 18.54 16.75 -14.89
N SER A 2 17.28 16.47 -14.54
CA SER A 2 16.66 17.07 -13.35
C SER A 2 17.26 16.41 -12.11
N PRO A 3 17.55 17.17 -11.04
CA PRO A 3 18.06 16.58 -9.81
C PRO A 3 16.98 15.64 -9.27
N ALA A 4 17.41 14.41 -8.96
CA ALA A 4 16.55 13.37 -8.44
C ALA A 4 15.79 13.87 -7.20
N ILE A 5 14.52 13.46 -7.13
CA ILE A 5 13.60 13.56 -5.99
C ILE A 5 14.15 12.68 -4.85
N GLU A 6 15.35 12.99 -4.35
CA GLU A 6 16.08 12.11 -3.42
C GLU A 6 16.11 12.63 -1.99
N ASN A 7 15.47 13.77 -1.69
CA ASN A 7 15.41 14.33 -0.32
C ASN A 7 14.13 15.14 -0.04
N GLN A 8 12.95 14.55 -0.19
CA GLN A 8 11.69 15.19 0.25
C GLN A 8 11.10 14.58 1.53
N ILE A 9 11.68 13.50 2.05
CA ILE A 9 11.21 12.85 3.27
C ILE A 9 12.12 13.28 4.42
N ALA A 10 11.53 13.90 5.44
CA ALA A 10 12.22 14.34 6.64
C ALA A 10 11.43 13.94 7.89
N GLU A 11 12.12 13.91 9.03
CA GLU A 11 11.42 13.84 10.32
C GLU A 11 10.72 15.17 10.58
N VAL A 12 9.46 15.08 11.00
CA VAL A 12 8.60 16.23 11.26
C VAL A 12 8.07 16.19 12.68
N ALA A 13 7.60 17.34 13.16
CA ALA A 13 6.85 17.41 14.41
C ALA A 13 5.56 16.55 14.32
N PRO A 14 4.95 16.17 15.46
CA PRO A 14 3.68 15.47 15.44
C PRO A 14 2.63 16.18 14.58
N PRO A 15 1.83 15.43 13.80
CA PRO A 15 0.86 16.03 12.88
C PRO A 15 -0.22 16.78 13.65
N GLN A 16 -0.69 17.86 13.05
CA GLN A 16 -1.78 18.69 13.59
C GLN A 16 -3.12 17.97 13.42
N VAL A 17 -3.29 17.27 12.29
CA VAL A 17 -4.46 16.46 11.98
C VAL A 17 -4.09 14.99 12.08
N LYS A 18 -4.78 14.27 12.95
CA LYS A 18 -4.61 12.83 13.14
C LYS A 18 -5.54 12.05 12.23
N ALA A 19 -5.03 10.96 11.66
CA ALA A 19 -5.82 10.02 10.89
C ALA A 19 -6.86 9.37 11.82
N VAL A 20 -8.12 9.35 11.40
CA VAL A 20 -9.20 8.71 12.16
C VAL A 20 -9.32 7.28 11.67
N ILE A 21 -8.72 6.34 12.41
CA ILE A 21 -8.65 4.94 12.01
C ILE A 21 -9.53 4.10 12.94
N ASN A 22 -10.64 3.59 12.42
CA ASN A 22 -11.60 2.79 13.16
C ASN A 22 -11.39 1.30 12.88
N VAL A 23 -10.23 0.78 13.28
CA VAL A 23 -9.92 -0.66 13.21
C VAL A 23 -9.76 -1.25 14.59
N SER A 24 -10.28 -2.46 14.79
CA SER A 24 -10.07 -3.25 15.98
C SER A 24 -9.81 -4.70 15.60
N LEU A 25 -8.97 -5.40 16.35
CA LEU A 25 -8.76 -6.83 16.16
C LEU A 25 -10.11 -7.57 16.28
N PRO A 26 -10.51 -8.38 15.28
CA PRO A 26 -11.72 -9.17 15.36
C PRO A 26 -11.69 -10.11 16.57
N ALA A 27 -12.78 -10.15 17.34
CA ALA A 27 -12.87 -11.01 18.52
C ALA A 27 -12.67 -12.51 18.21
N ASP A 28 -12.95 -12.91 16.96
CA ASP A 28 -12.82 -14.27 16.47
C ASP A 28 -11.46 -14.58 15.81
N VAL A 29 -10.48 -13.66 15.82
CA VAL A 29 -9.17 -13.83 15.14
C VAL A 29 -8.46 -15.13 15.52
N ASN A 30 -8.60 -15.58 16.78
CA ASN A 30 -7.98 -16.81 17.26
C ASN A 30 -8.59 -18.09 16.66
N ASN A 31 -9.76 -18.02 16.01
CA ASN A 31 -10.38 -19.14 15.31
C ASN A 31 -9.78 -19.39 13.91
N PHE A 32 -8.84 -18.56 13.48
CA PHE A 32 -8.20 -18.60 12.17
C PHE A 32 -6.68 -18.79 12.29
N PRO A 33 -6.18 -19.86 12.94
CA PRO A 33 -4.75 -20.13 12.93
C PRO A 33 -4.27 -20.38 11.49
N PHE A 34 -3.09 -19.87 11.16
CA PHE A 34 -2.55 -20.00 9.80
C PHE A 34 -2.35 -21.46 9.37
N SER A 35 -2.15 -22.38 10.32
CA SER A 35 -2.10 -23.83 10.06
C SER A 35 -3.37 -24.38 9.40
N LYS A 36 -4.55 -23.81 9.71
CA LYS A 36 -5.81 -24.18 9.06
C LYS A 36 -5.78 -23.80 7.57
N PHE A 37 -5.28 -22.61 7.26
CA PHE A 37 -5.12 -22.14 5.88
C PHE A 37 -4.11 -23.02 5.12
N ILE A 38 -2.96 -23.33 5.71
CA ILE A 38 -1.94 -24.22 5.13
C ILE A 38 -2.55 -25.55 4.71
N ASN A 39 -3.28 -26.22 5.63
CA ASN A 39 -3.85 -27.53 5.37
C ASN A 39 -4.88 -27.56 4.22
N GLN A 40 -5.48 -26.41 3.90
CA GLN A 40 -6.49 -26.30 2.86
C GLN A 40 -5.91 -25.84 1.52
N HIS A 41 -4.92 -24.93 1.54
CA HIS A 41 -4.49 -24.21 0.34
C HIS A 41 -3.07 -24.57 -0.13
N PHE A 42 -2.22 -25.15 0.72
CA PHE A 42 -0.85 -25.50 0.34
C PHE A 42 -0.80 -26.84 -0.41
N GLN A 43 0.06 -26.93 -1.42
CA GLN A 43 0.41 -28.19 -2.09
C GLN A 43 1.15 -29.14 -1.14
N VAL A 44 2.02 -28.59 -0.27
CA VAL A 44 2.71 -29.34 0.79
C VAL A 44 2.45 -28.59 2.10
N PRO A 45 1.70 -29.17 3.06
CA PRO A 45 1.16 -28.44 4.20
C PRO A 45 2.20 -28.24 5.32
N GLN A 46 3.29 -27.53 5.02
CA GLN A 46 4.35 -27.23 5.97
C GLN A 46 4.98 -25.86 5.72
N LEU A 47 5.37 -25.19 6.79
CA LEU A 47 6.27 -24.05 6.75
C LEU A 47 7.66 -24.49 7.18
N GLN A 48 8.65 -24.08 6.40
CA GLN A 48 10.06 -24.31 6.67
C GLN A 48 10.85 -23.23 5.94
N VAL A 49 11.65 -22.45 6.66
CA VAL A 49 12.56 -21.47 6.05
C VAL A 49 13.47 -22.19 5.06
N LEU A 50 13.55 -21.64 3.85
CA LEU A 50 14.35 -22.17 2.75
C LEU A 50 15.40 -21.14 2.35
N ASN A 51 16.60 -21.61 2.05
CA ASN A 51 17.71 -20.82 1.52
C ASN A 51 18.03 -21.16 0.06
N HIS A 52 17.12 -21.87 -0.61
CA HIS A 52 17.26 -22.30 -2.00
C HIS A 52 15.93 -22.08 -2.74
N PRO A 53 15.95 -21.93 -4.07
CA PRO A 53 14.74 -21.68 -4.84
C PRO A 53 13.67 -22.76 -4.64
N LEU A 54 12.40 -22.34 -4.64
CA LEU A 54 11.26 -23.25 -4.64
C LEU A 54 11.31 -24.18 -5.86
N GLN A 55 10.99 -25.45 -5.65
CA GLN A 55 10.75 -26.40 -6.74
C GLN A 55 9.31 -26.28 -7.28
N GLN A 56 8.40 -25.80 -6.42
CA GLN A 56 7.00 -25.57 -6.76
C GLN A 56 6.40 -24.47 -5.86
N PRO A 57 5.34 -23.79 -6.30
CA PRO A 57 4.62 -22.82 -5.49
C PRO A 57 4.04 -23.44 -4.22
N PHE A 58 3.77 -22.63 -3.21
CA PHE A 58 3.05 -23.07 -2.01
C PHE A 58 1.58 -23.33 -2.34
N THR A 59 0.91 -22.39 -2.99
CA THR A 59 -0.49 -22.46 -3.35
C THR A 59 -0.71 -23.19 -4.68
N HIS A 60 -1.95 -23.59 -4.94
CA HIS A 60 -2.33 -24.32 -6.16
C HIS A 60 -2.41 -23.36 -7.36
N LEU A 61 -1.29 -23.17 -8.07
CA LEU A 61 -1.19 -22.36 -9.28
C LEU A 61 -1.06 -23.25 -10.54
N GLN A 62 -1.57 -22.75 -11.67
CA GLN A 62 -1.52 -23.42 -12.97
C GLN A 62 -0.64 -22.65 -13.96
N GLY A 63 -0.34 -23.24 -15.12
CA GLY A 63 0.22 -22.51 -16.27
C GLY A 63 1.48 -21.68 -16.01
N ALA A 64 1.44 -20.42 -16.46
CA ALA A 64 2.57 -19.49 -16.38
C ALA A 64 2.78 -18.95 -14.95
N GLU A 65 1.73 -18.94 -14.13
CA GLU A 65 1.74 -18.50 -12.75
C GLU A 65 2.63 -19.40 -11.90
N ARG A 66 2.65 -20.72 -12.17
CA ARG A 66 3.54 -21.66 -11.47
C ARG A 66 5.01 -21.27 -11.62
N HIS A 67 5.43 -20.93 -12.83
CA HIS A 67 6.80 -20.51 -13.12
C HIS A 67 7.09 -19.14 -12.48
N THR A 68 6.14 -18.21 -12.60
CA THR A 68 6.26 -16.86 -12.03
C THR A 68 6.41 -16.90 -10.51
N ALA A 69 5.68 -17.76 -9.82
CA ALA A 69 5.77 -17.95 -8.37
C ALA A 69 7.15 -18.47 -7.93
N VAL A 70 7.74 -19.39 -8.69
CA VAL A 70 9.10 -19.88 -8.41
C VAL A 70 10.15 -18.78 -8.61
N GLU A 71 10.02 -17.98 -9.67
CA GLU A 71 10.90 -16.82 -9.89
C GLU A 71 10.71 -15.74 -8.82
N LEU A 72 9.47 -15.48 -8.40
CA LEU A 72 9.16 -14.58 -7.28
C LEU A 72 9.88 -14.98 -6.01
N PHE A 73 9.93 -16.27 -5.70
CA PHE A 73 10.63 -16.73 -4.50
C PHE A 73 12.14 -16.46 -4.56
N LYS A 74 12.77 -16.57 -5.73
CA LYS A 74 14.19 -16.20 -5.89
C LYS A 74 14.40 -14.71 -5.61
N LEU A 75 13.46 -13.86 -6.02
CA LEU A 75 13.50 -12.42 -5.73
C LEU A 75 13.30 -12.15 -4.24
N ILE A 76 12.42 -12.89 -3.57
CA ILE A 76 12.25 -12.83 -2.12
C ILE A 76 13.55 -13.24 -1.43
N LEU A 77 14.15 -14.39 -1.77
CA LEU A 77 15.44 -14.80 -1.21
C LEU A 77 16.52 -13.73 -1.43
N ARG A 78 16.60 -13.17 -2.64
CA ARG A 78 17.53 -12.07 -2.93
C ARG A 78 17.24 -10.83 -2.09
N PHE A 79 15.98 -10.50 -1.86
CA PHE A 79 15.60 -9.40 -0.98
C PHE A 79 16.07 -9.65 0.45
N LEU A 80 15.92 -10.86 0.97
CA LEU A 80 16.30 -11.21 2.34
C LEU A 80 17.81 -11.32 2.55
N GLN A 81 18.54 -11.90 1.60
CA GLN A 81 19.91 -12.38 1.81
C GLN A 81 21.01 -11.48 1.26
N ALA A 82 20.65 -10.46 0.46
CA ALA A 82 21.67 -9.65 -0.19
C ALA A 82 22.20 -8.58 0.77
N GLU A 83 23.36 -8.85 1.37
CA GLU A 83 24.14 -7.90 2.20
C GLU A 83 24.33 -6.53 1.51
N LEU A 84 24.36 -6.51 0.16
CA LEU A 84 24.53 -5.31 -0.67
C LEU A 84 23.22 -4.68 -1.15
N LEU A 85 22.05 -5.27 -0.85
CA LEU A 85 20.76 -4.74 -1.26
C LEU A 85 20.22 -3.79 -0.20
N GLN A 86 20.75 -2.57 -0.22
CA GLN A 86 20.35 -1.47 0.66
C GLN A 86 19.86 -0.26 -0.14
N GLY A 87 19.17 0.65 0.55
CA GLY A 87 18.72 1.91 -0.02
C GLY A 87 17.80 1.71 -1.24
N ARG A 88 18.10 2.40 -2.35
CA ARG A 88 17.26 2.43 -3.55
C ARG A 88 17.05 1.05 -4.19
N ASN A 89 18.05 0.18 -4.19
CA ASN A 89 17.93 -1.15 -4.81
C ASN A 89 16.97 -2.07 -4.03
N GLU A 90 16.94 -1.92 -2.71
CA GLU A 90 16.00 -2.63 -1.84
C GLU A 90 14.56 -2.21 -2.13
N ILE A 91 14.33 -0.89 -2.23
CA ILE A 91 13.03 -0.31 -2.59
C ILE A 91 12.57 -0.82 -3.96
N ILE A 92 13.45 -0.78 -4.96
CA ILE A 92 13.12 -1.26 -6.32
C ILE A 92 12.72 -2.74 -6.31
N LEU A 93 13.50 -3.60 -5.64
CA LEU A 93 13.20 -5.03 -5.62
C LEU A 93 11.91 -5.35 -4.85
N GLY A 94 11.70 -4.70 -3.70
CA GLY A 94 10.47 -4.87 -2.93
C GLY A 94 9.24 -4.37 -3.68
N ASN A 95 9.33 -3.22 -4.35
CA ASN A 95 8.26 -2.69 -5.21
C ASN A 95 8.00 -3.59 -6.41
N PHE A 96 9.02 -4.19 -7.00
CA PHE A 96 8.83 -5.16 -8.07
C PHE A 96 8.06 -6.41 -7.60
N ILE A 97 8.38 -6.95 -6.42
CA ILE A 97 7.64 -8.07 -5.83
C ILE A 97 6.18 -7.67 -5.57
N ALA A 98 5.95 -6.51 -4.97
CA ALA A 98 4.61 -5.98 -4.72
C ALA A 98 3.83 -5.76 -6.03
N GLN A 99 4.46 -5.18 -7.06
CA GLN A 99 3.85 -4.95 -8.37
C GLN A 99 3.38 -6.24 -9.04
N LYS A 100 4.09 -7.35 -8.86
CA LYS A 100 3.64 -8.66 -9.37
C LYS A 100 2.32 -9.10 -8.73
N GLY A 101 2.12 -8.81 -7.45
CA GLY A 101 0.84 -9.04 -6.77
C GLY A 101 -0.25 -8.04 -7.17
N ILE A 102 0.11 -6.79 -7.48
CA ILE A 102 -0.84 -5.79 -7.98
C ILE A 102 -1.37 -6.22 -9.35
N SER A 103 -0.46 -6.52 -10.29
CA SER A 103 -0.77 -6.87 -11.68
C SER A 103 -1.37 -8.26 -11.86
N ASN A 104 -1.19 -9.18 -10.92
CA ASN A 104 -1.76 -10.52 -11.00
C ASN A 104 -2.32 -10.98 -9.65
N LEU A 105 -3.65 -10.91 -9.52
CA LEU A 105 -4.39 -11.29 -8.32
C LEU A 105 -4.12 -12.73 -7.88
N THR A 106 -3.89 -13.64 -8.82
CA THR A 106 -3.66 -15.07 -8.54
C THR A 106 -2.36 -15.31 -7.77
N LEU A 107 -1.38 -14.41 -7.90
CA LEU A 107 -0.08 -14.49 -7.21
C LEU A 107 -0.10 -13.87 -5.82
N ARG A 108 -1.15 -13.13 -5.43
CA ARG A 108 -1.17 -12.39 -4.15
C ARG A 108 -1.04 -13.31 -2.94
N ASN A 109 -1.89 -14.33 -2.87
CA ASN A 109 -1.83 -15.31 -1.78
C ASN A 109 -0.47 -16.02 -1.78
N GLU A 110 0.06 -16.37 -2.95
CA GLU A 110 1.37 -16.99 -3.08
C GLU A 110 2.49 -16.11 -2.51
N ILE A 111 2.52 -14.82 -2.86
CA ILE A 111 3.51 -13.86 -2.33
C ILE A 111 3.44 -13.81 -0.80
N PHE A 112 2.24 -13.65 -0.22
CA PHE A 112 2.09 -13.66 1.23
C PHE A 112 2.56 -14.97 1.85
N CYS A 113 2.21 -16.12 1.26
CA CYS A 113 2.61 -17.43 1.76
C CYS A 113 4.14 -17.63 1.71
N GLN A 114 4.79 -17.16 0.65
CA GLN A 114 6.24 -17.20 0.52
C GLN A 114 6.96 -16.36 1.58
N VAL A 115 6.46 -15.14 1.85
CA VAL A 115 7.02 -14.27 2.90
C VAL A 115 6.75 -14.85 4.31
N VAL A 116 5.54 -15.33 4.57
CA VAL A 116 5.17 -16.07 5.80
C VAL A 116 6.13 -17.24 6.04
N ASN A 117 6.45 -18.01 5.01
CA ASN A 117 7.37 -19.14 5.13
C ASN A 117 8.77 -18.70 5.57
N GLN A 118 9.25 -17.56 5.06
CA GLN A 118 10.57 -17.01 5.42
C GLN A 118 10.59 -16.35 6.81
N MET A 119 9.44 -15.99 7.38
CA MET A 119 9.31 -15.52 8.76
C MET A 119 9.21 -16.67 9.77
N TRP A 120 8.86 -17.88 9.33
CA TRP A 120 8.52 -18.98 10.23
C TRP A 120 9.74 -19.59 10.93
N LYS A 121 9.92 -19.27 12.21
CA LYS A 121 11.03 -19.77 13.04
C LYS A 121 12.39 -19.56 12.36
N ASN A 122 12.56 -18.43 11.68
CA ASN A 122 13.82 -18.11 11.03
C ASN A 122 14.90 -17.84 12.11
N PRO A 123 16.01 -18.61 12.13
CA PRO A 123 17.08 -18.39 13.10
C PRO A 123 17.92 -17.14 12.78
N ASP A 124 17.88 -16.67 11.54
CA ASP A 124 18.57 -15.45 11.12
C ASP A 124 17.67 -14.23 11.40
N MET A 125 18.10 -13.41 12.36
CA MET A 125 17.34 -12.25 12.82
C MET A 125 17.29 -11.14 11.75
N GLU A 126 18.32 -11.00 10.92
CA GLU A 126 18.35 -9.98 9.88
C GLU A 126 17.43 -10.37 8.73
N GLU A 127 17.50 -11.62 8.25
CA GLU A 127 16.55 -12.13 7.26
C GLU A 127 15.11 -12.06 7.77
N TRP A 128 14.85 -12.40 9.04
CA TRP A 128 13.52 -12.30 9.63
C TRP A 128 13.01 -10.85 9.67
N GLN A 129 13.86 -9.90 10.05
CA GLN A 129 13.52 -8.49 10.05
C GLN A 129 13.22 -7.99 8.62
N ARG A 130 14.03 -8.39 7.64
CA ARG A 130 13.82 -8.06 6.22
C ARG A 130 12.53 -8.70 5.69
N ALA A 131 12.19 -9.91 6.11
CA ALA A 131 10.91 -10.55 5.76
C ALA A 131 9.72 -9.80 6.36
N CYS A 132 9.84 -9.30 7.60
CA CYS A 132 8.83 -8.43 8.20
C CYS A 132 8.68 -7.10 7.45
N LEU A 133 9.78 -6.49 7.01
CA LEU A 133 9.75 -5.29 6.16
C LEU A 133 9.03 -5.57 4.84
N LEU A 134 9.36 -6.66 4.16
CA LEU A 134 8.70 -7.05 2.91
C LEU A 134 7.20 -7.34 3.13
N MET A 135 6.83 -7.99 4.23
CA MET A 135 5.44 -8.19 4.63
C MET A 135 4.71 -6.85 4.79
N ALA A 136 5.29 -5.89 5.53
CA ALA A 136 4.71 -4.56 5.70
C ALA A 136 4.58 -3.80 4.36
N THR A 137 5.57 -3.92 3.47
CA THR A 137 5.52 -3.37 2.11
C THR A 137 4.39 -3.99 1.30
N CYS A 138 4.27 -5.33 1.26
CA CYS A 138 3.17 -6.00 0.57
C CYS A 138 1.81 -5.59 1.14
N LEU A 139 1.64 -5.54 2.47
CA LEU A 139 0.39 -5.12 3.11
C LEU A 139 0.04 -3.64 2.91
N SER A 140 0.99 -2.82 2.42
CA SER A 140 0.75 -1.42 2.11
C SER A 140 -0.02 -1.25 0.78
N CYS A 141 0.01 -2.25 -0.11
CA CYS A 141 -0.62 -2.13 -1.44
C CYS A 141 -1.38 -3.39 -1.91
N LEU A 142 -1.15 -4.54 -1.28
CA LEU A 142 -1.82 -5.79 -1.58
C LEU A 142 -2.87 -6.07 -0.52
N ARG A 143 -4.12 -6.23 -0.98
CA ARG A 143 -5.19 -6.78 -0.16
C ARG A 143 -5.10 -8.32 -0.13
N PRO A 144 -4.95 -8.96 1.04
CA PRO A 144 -5.09 -10.41 1.17
C PRO A 144 -6.47 -10.86 0.67
N SER A 145 -6.57 -12.07 0.11
CA SER A 145 -7.89 -12.61 -0.24
C SER A 145 -8.75 -12.82 1.03
N PRO A 146 -10.09 -12.85 0.90
CA PRO A 146 -10.99 -13.10 2.05
C PRO A 146 -10.67 -14.40 2.82
N GLU A 147 -10.14 -15.41 2.13
CA GLU A 147 -9.74 -16.69 2.77
C GLU A 147 -8.44 -16.56 3.57
N LEU A 148 -7.57 -15.61 3.20
CA LEU A 148 -6.25 -15.40 3.79
C LEU A 148 -6.22 -14.27 4.83
N GLU A 149 -7.14 -13.31 4.79
CA GLU A 149 -7.06 -12.09 5.59
C GLU A 149 -6.99 -12.35 7.12
N LYS A 150 -7.89 -13.16 7.67
CA LYS A 150 -7.88 -13.52 9.10
C LYS A 150 -6.73 -14.46 9.46
N PRO A 151 -6.43 -15.52 8.68
CA PRO A 151 -5.23 -16.31 8.89
C PRO A 151 -3.95 -15.49 8.92
N LEU A 152 -3.78 -14.55 7.98
CA LEU A 152 -2.60 -13.70 7.90
C LEU A 152 -2.53 -12.73 9.08
N LEU A 153 -3.65 -12.10 9.45
CA LEU A 153 -3.75 -11.24 10.63
C LEU A 153 -3.34 -12.00 11.90
N LYS A 154 -3.83 -13.23 12.07
CA LYS A 154 -3.45 -14.11 13.18
C LYS A 154 -1.96 -14.46 13.12
N TYR A 155 -1.43 -14.81 11.93
CA TYR A 155 -0.02 -15.13 11.75
C TYR A 155 0.89 -13.98 12.15
N VAL A 156 0.66 -12.76 11.64
CA VAL A 156 1.51 -11.60 11.96
C VAL A 156 1.40 -11.22 13.43
N SER A 157 0.23 -11.46 14.06
CA SER A 157 0.06 -11.28 15.50
C SER A 157 0.94 -12.21 16.33
N ASP A 158 1.07 -13.47 15.90
CA ASP A 158 1.76 -14.50 16.67
C ASP A 158 3.26 -14.60 16.37
N HIS A 159 3.63 -14.36 15.11
CA HIS A 159 4.93 -14.76 14.56
C HIS A 159 5.73 -13.62 13.91
N ALA A 160 5.17 -12.42 13.75
CA ALA A 160 5.99 -11.29 13.36
C ALA A 160 6.97 -10.93 14.49
N MET A 161 8.13 -10.42 14.07
CA MET A 161 9.11 -9.80 14.96
C MET A 161 8.43 -8.69 15.77
N GLU A 162 8.81 -8.55 17.05
CA GLU A 162 8.07 -7.73 18.02
C GLU A 162 7.90 -6.28 17.56
N GLU A 163 8.94 -5.69 17.00
CA GLU A 163 8.97 -4.33 16.49
C GLU A 163 8.06 -4.12 15.27
N TYR A 164 7.76 -5.18 14.51
CA TYR A 164 6.92 -5.13 13.31
C TYR A 164 5.49 -5.61 13.55
N ARG A 165 5.21 -6.28 14.67
CA ARG A 165 3.91 -6.90 14.94
C ARG A 165 2.75 -5.93 14.83
N ALA A 166 2.83 -4.80 15.54
CA ALA A 166 1.78 -3.79 15.52
C ALA A 166 1.60 -3.18 14.12
N LEU A 167 2.72 -2.89 13.42
CA LEU A 167 2.70 -2.35 12.06
C LEU A 167 2.01 -3.31 11.07
N CYS A 168 2.40 -4.58 11.08
CA CYS A 168 1.83 -5.59 10.19
C CYS A 168 0.35 -5.87 10.54
N GLN A 169 -0.01 -5.92 11.82
CA GLN A 169 -1.41 -6.05 12.25
C GLN A 169 -2.25 -4.89 11.71
N HIS A 170 -1.78 -3.66 11.92
CA HIS A 170 -2.46 -2.45 11.51
C HIS A 170 -2.68 -2.39 10.00
N LYS A 171 -1.63 -2.63 9.21
CA LYS A 171 -1.74 -2.67 7.74
C LYS A 171 -2.65 -3.80 7.24
N THR A 172 -2.64 -4.96 7.91
CA THR A 172 -3.55 -6.06 7.56
C THR A 172 -5.00 -5.62 7.78
N LEU A 173 -5.31 -4.99 8.91
CA LEU A 173 -6.65 -4.48 9.22
C LEU A 173 -7.08 -3.39 8.22
N GLY A 174 -6.19 -2.44 7.92
CA GLY A 174 -6.45 -1.41 6.91
C GLY A 174 -6.76 -2.01 5.54
N ALA A 175 -5.98 -3.00 5.09
CA ALA A 175 -6.20 -3.70 3.83
C ALA A 175 -7.53 -4.49 3.79
N MET A 176 -7.96 -5.06 4.92
CA MET A 176 -9.23 -5.80 5.04
C MET A 176 -10.46 -4.91 4.83
N GLN A 177 -10.37 -3.63 5.24
CA GLN A 177 -11.48 -2.67 5.11
C GLN A 177 -11.71 -2.20 3.68
N GLN A 178 -10.71 -2.32 2.81
CA GLN A 178 -10.80 -1.78 1.46
C GLN A 178 -11.63 -2.66 0.54
N SER A 179 -12.45 -2.06 -0.32
CA SER A 179 -13.18 -2.78 -1.36
C SER A 179 -12.29 -3.10 -2.57
N GLN A 180 -11.33 -2.21 -2.85
CA GLN A 180 -10.40 -2.25 -3.99
C GLN A 180 -8.94 -2.29 -3.53
N GLY A 181 -8.05 -2.77 -4.41
CA GLY A 181 -6.60 -2.76 -4.14
C GLY A 181 -5.94 -1.49 -4.68
N ARG A 182 -4.75 -1.17 -4.19
CA ARG A 182 -3.90 -0.09 -4.74
C ARG A 182 -3.51 -0.41 -6.18
N ALA A 183 -3.37 0.62 -7.01
CA ALA A 183 -2.94 0.51 -8.40
C ALA A 183 -1.41 0.60 -8.55
N PHE A 184 -0.73 1.20 -7.57
CA PHE A 184 0.71 1.44 -7.60
C PHE A 184 1.42 0.79 -6.40
N PRO A 185 2.73 0.49 -6.53
CA PRO A 185 3.52 -0.04 -5.43
C PRO A 185 3.78 1.04 -4.38
N PRO A 186 4.30 0.68 -3.19
CA PRO A 186 4.51 1.64 -2.12
C PRO A 186 5.52 2.75 -2.45
N THR A 187 5.18 3.97 -2.04
CA THR A 187 6.01 5.19 -2.15
C THR A 187 7.26 5.15 -1.29
N GLN A 188 8.21 6.05 -1.54
CA GLN A 188 9.37 6.24 -0.67
C GLN A 188 8.98 6.59 0.77
N LEU A 189 7.88 7.34 0.96
CA LEU A 189 7.35 7.67 2.28
C LEU A 189 6.89 6.41 3.02
N GLU A 190 6.15 5.54 2.34
CA GLU A 190 5.72 4.25 2.88
C GLU A 190 6.92 3.36 3.25
N TRP A 191 7.94 3.30 2.40
CA TRP A 191 9.17 2.56 2.69
C TRP A 191 9.90 3.09 3.92
N THR A 192 10.00 4.41 4.04
CA THR A 192 10.65 5.07 5.17
C THR A 192 9.88 4.79 6.46
N ALA A 193 8.56 4.94 6.42
CA ALA A 193 7.68 4.64 7.55
C ALA A 193 7.73 3.17 7.94
N ASN A 194 7.72 2.24 6.98
CA ASN A 194 7.81 0.79 7.26
C ASN A 194 9.14 0.44 7.93
N ARG A 195 10.27 0.96 7.43
CA ARG A 195 11.60 0.70 8.00
C ARG A 195 11.75 1.27 9.40
N ARG A 196 11.19 2.46 9.64
CA ARG A 196 11.25 3.15 10.95
C ARG A 196 10.15 2.71 11.91
N ARG A 197 9.15 1.97 11.41
CA ARG A 197 7.91 1.62 12.12
C ARG A 197 7.22 2.88 12.66
N GLY A 198 7.24 3.94 11.85
CA GLY A 198 6.74 5.27 12.18
C GLY A 198 5.45 5.61 11.44
N GLN A 199 4.86 6.75 11.81
CA GLN A 199 3.68 7.31 11.14
C GLN A 199 4.10 8.08 9.87
N MET A 200 3.20 8.14 8.88
CA MET A 200 3.37 8.98 7.71
C MET A 200 2.62 10.29 7.90
N VAL A 201 3.21 11.38 7.45
CA VAL A 201 2.62 12.73 7.53
C VAL A 201 2.82 13.41 6.18
N LEU A 202 1.77 14.07 5.69
CA LEU A 202 1.81 14.91 4.49
C LEU A 202 1.49 16.36 4.88
N ASP A 203 2.20 17.31 4.27
CA ASP A 203 1.84 18.72 4.34
C ASP A 203 0.74 19.00 3.32
N ILE A 204 -0.45 19.32 3.81
CA ILE A 204 -1.60 19.63 2.96
C ILE A 204 -1.78 21.15 2.89
N HIS A 205 -1.76 21.66 1.66
CA HIS A 205 -2.01 23.06 1.36
C HIS A 205 -3.52 23.31 1.23
N LEU A 206 -4.01 24.31 1.95
CA LEU A 206 -5.41 24.70 1.95
C LEU A 206 -5.63 25.89 1.00
N LEU A 207 -6.89 26.10 0.60
CA LEU A 207 -7.27 27.20 -0.32
C LEU A 207 -6.94 28.59 0.23
N ASN A 208 -6.80 28.74 1.54
CA ASN A 208 -6.44 29.99 2.20
C ASN A 208 -4.92 30.16 2.41
N GLU A 209 -4.10 29.42 1.66
CA GLU A 209 -2.63 29.41 1.70
C GLU A 209 -2.01 28.81 2.97
N ASP A 210 -2.81 28.41 3.96
CA ASP A 210 -2.33 27.70 5.14
C ASP A 210 -1.83 26.30 4.79
N LYS A 211 -0.84 25.82 5.55
CA LYS A 211 -0.39 24.43 5.50
C LYS A 211 -0.75 23.69 6.78
N VAL A 212 -1.21 22.45 6.63
CA VAL A 212 -1.57 21.58 7.76
C VAL A 212 -0.87 20.24 7.61
N ALA A 213 -0.02 19.91 8.57
CA ALA A 213 0.63 18.61 8.65
C ALA A 213 -0.40 17.56 9.10
N THR A 214 -0.68 16.61 8.21
CA THR A 214 -1.76 15.63 8.36
C THR A 214 -1.22 14.20 8.31
N GLU A 215 -1.58 13.39 9.30
CA GLU A 215 -1.26 11.97 9.32
C GLU A 215 -2.02 11.23 8.21
N VAL A 216 -1.35 10.30 7.54
CA VAL A 216 -1.93 9.45 6.49
C VAL A 216 -1.50 8.00 6.64
N GLU A 217 -2.27 7.10 6.03
CA GLU A 217 -2.00 5.67 5.96
C GLU A 217 -1.84 5.22 4.51
N SER A 218 -1.29 4.01 4.32
CA SER A 218 -1.15 3.41 2.99
C SER A 218 -2.49 3.26 2.24
N TRP A 219 -3.60 3.17 2.97
CA TRP A 219 -4.94 2.97 2.43
C TRP A 219 -5.84 4.21 2.57
N THR A 220 -5.29 5.36 2.96
CA THR A 220 -6.06 6.61 3.07
C THR A 220 -6.55 7.05 1.68
N THR A 221 -7.86 7.29 1.59
CA THR A 221 -8.51 7.82 0.39
C THR A 221 -8.53 9.36 0.38
N GLY A 222 -8.73 9.95 -0.79
CA GLY A 222 -8.86 11.41 -0.93
C GLY A 222 -10.01 11.99 -0.10
N GLU A 223 -11.16 11.30 -0.07
CA GLU A 223 -12.34 11.73 0.68
C GLU A 223 -12.12 11.62 2.19
N GLU A 224 -11.44 10.58 2.69
CA GLU A 224 -11.09 10.46 4.11
C GLU A 224 -10.15 11.59 4.55
N LEU A 225 -9.09 11.84 3.78
CA LEU A 225 -8.12 12.89 4.08
C LEU A 225 -8.79 14.26 4.10
N ALA A 226 -9.59 14.58 3.07
CA ALA A 226 -10.33 15.84 3.02
C ALA A 226 -11.27 15.98 4.22
N ASN A 227 -11.98 14.91 4.60
CA ASN A 227 -12.87 14.91 5.76
C ASN A 227 -12.15 15.19 7.08
N TRP A 228 -10.96 14.61 7.30
CA TRP A 228 -10.20 14.86 8.53
C TRP A 228 -9.78 16.34 8.65
N ILE A 229 -9.37 16.95 7.54
CA ILE A 229 -8.98 18.36 7.49
C ILE A 229 -10.18 19.27 7.72
N LEU A 230 -11.32 18.99 7.07
CA LEU A 230 -12.54 19.78 7.24
C LEU A 230 -13.06 19.72 8.69
N LYS A 231 -13.02 18.53 9.31
CA LYS A 231 -13.34 18.35 10.74
C LYS A 231 -12.42 19.15 11.64
N PHE A 232 -11.12 19.13 11.38
CA PHE A 232 -10.14 19.94 12.10
C PHE A 232 -10.41 21.45 11.98
N ARG A 233 -10.97 21.90 10.85
CA ARG A 233 -11.39 23.30 10.62
C ARG A 233 -12.76 23.66 11.19
N GLY A 234 -13.40 22.76 11.94
CA GLY A 234 -14.68 23.01 12.60
C GLY A 234 -15.92 22.71 11.76
N GLN A 235 -15.78 21.98 10.65
CA GLN A 235 -16.94 21.40 9.95
C GLN A 235 -17.35 20.11 10.68
N GLU A 236 -18.47 20.13 11.38
CA GLU A 236 -18.90 19.01 12.24
C GLU A 236 -19.53 17.85 11.45
N ASP A 237 -20.22 18.18 10.35
CA ASP A 237 -20.90 17.18 9.52
C ASP A 237 -19.93 16.46 8.57
N GLU A 238 -20.17 15.18 8.31
CA GLU A 238 -19.42 14.43 7.29
C GLU A 238 -19.67 15.04 5.91
N GLN A 239 -18.59 15.55 5.31
CA GLN A 239 -18.63 16.18 4.01
C GLN A 239 -18.33 15.13 2.94
N ARG A 240 -19.21 15.00 1.95
CA ARG A 240 -19.00 14.10 0.81
C ARG A 240 -18.62 14.87 -0.44
N GLY A 241 -17.88 14.23 -1.33
CA GLY A 241 -17.51 14.83 -2.61
C GLY A 241 -16.32 15.79 -2.55
N TRP A 242 -15.67 15.91 -1.40
CA TRP A 242 -14.38 16.59 -1.28
C TRP A 242 -13.24 15.60 -1.52
N THR A 243 -12.16 16.09 -2.10
CA THR A 243 -10.96 15.33 -2.41
C THR A 243 -9.75 16.26 -2.34
N VAL A 244 -8.57 15.70 -2.56
CA VAL A 244 -7.31 16.45 -2.65
C VAL A 244 -6.76 16.38 -4.08
N SER A 245 -6.00 17.40 -4.45
CA SER A 245 -5.26 17.44 -5.72
C SER A 245 -3.77 17.56 -5.43
N LEU A 246 -2.94 16.95 -6.27
CA LEU A 246 -1.49 17.05 -6.17
C LEU A 246 -0.98 18.13 -7.11
N HIS A 247 -0.16 19.03 -6.58
CA HIS A 247 0.50 20.07 -7.34
C HIS A 247 2.01 19.77 -7.43
N THR A 248 2.49 19.51 -8.65
CA THR A 248 3.89 19.20 -8.91
C THR A 248 4.44 20.15 -9.97
N GLY A 249 5.29 21.08 -9.56
CA GLY A 249 5.84 22.10 -10.46
C GLY A 249 4.76 23.09 -10.90
N GLU A 250 4.37 23.04 -12.17
CA GLU A 250 3.30 23.86 -12.75
C GLU A 250 2.03 23.03 -13.06
N GLU A 251 2.04 21.73 -12.78
CA GLU A 251 0.94 20.82 -13.10
C GLU A 251 0.09 20.50 -11.87
N TRP A 252 -1.23 20.51 -12.06
CA TRP A 252 -2.20 19.99 -11.11
C TRP A 252 -2.72 18.64 -11.59
N ARG A 253 -2.87 17.70 -10.65
CA ARG A 253 -3.55 16.43 -10.88
C ARG A 253 -4.64 16.24 -9.85
N ASP A 254 -5.87 16.14 -10.33
CA ASP A 254 -7.03 15.86 -9.51
C ASP A 254 -7.18 14.35 -9.28
N MET A 255 -7.70 14.00 -8.10
CA MET A 255 -7.93 12.63 -7.65
C MET A 255 -9.41 12.44 -7.35
N LEU A 256 -9.97 11.26 -7.65
CA LEU A 256 -11.30 10.91 -7.15
C LEU A 256 -11.25 10.66 -5.64
N GLY A 257 -12.31 11.05 -4.92
CA GLY A 257 -12.35 10.87 -3.46
C GLY A 257 -12.19 9.42 -3.00
N CYS A 258 -12.55 8.43 -3.83
CA CYS A 258 -12.39 7.00 -3.55
C CYS A 258 -11.02 6.42 -3.89
N ASP A 259 -10.16 7.20 -4.56
CA ASP A 259 -8.80 6.78 -4.89
C ASP A 259 -7.86 7.00 -3.71
N PHE A 260 -6.76 6.26 -3.70
CA PHE A 260 -5.79 6.29 -2.60
C PHE A 260 -4.78 7.42 -2.79
N VAL A 261 -4.57 8.21 -1.73
CA VAL A 261 -3.63 9.34 -1.75
C VAL A 261 -2.22 8.89 -2.12
N MET A 262 -1.80 7.74 -1.59
CA MET A 262 -0.48 7.17 -1.86
C MET A 262 -0.31 6.64 -3.28
N ASP A 263 -1.39 6.33 -4.01
CA ASP A 263 -1.31 6.00 -5.45
C ASP A 263 -0.99 7.26 -6.28
N LEU A 264 -1.65 8.39 -5.98
CA LEU A 264 -1.37 9.67 -6.66
C LEU A 264 0.09 10.11 -6.42
N ILE A 265 0.60 9.96 -5.20
CA ILE A 265 2.01 10.24 -4.89
C ILE A 265 2.92 9.26 -5.64
N SER A 266 2.62 7.96 -5.62
CA SER A 266 3.45 6.95 -6.29
C SER A 266 3.56 7.17 -7.80
N GLU A 267 2.50 7.68 -8.45
CA GLU A 267 2.51 8.03 -9.86
C GLU A 267 3.49 9.19 -10.15
N THR A 268 3.64 10.13 -9.21
CA THR A 268 4.62 11.24 -9.36
C THR A 268 6.04 10.87 -8.98
N GLU A 269 6.19 9.95 -8.04
CA GLU A 269 7.50 9.40 -7.69
C GLU A 269 8.07 8.52 -8.80
N GLU A 270 7.24 8.15 -9.80
CA GLU A 270 7.51 7.18 -10.85
C GLU A 270 9.00 7.09 -11.20
N LEU A 271 9.63 6.16 -10.50
CA LEU A 271 10.90 5.56 -10.86
C LEU A 271 10.59 4.83 -12.17
N GLY A 272 10.59 5.50 -13.32
CA GLY A 272 9.99 5.09 -14.60
C GLY A 272 10.24 3.65 -15.09
N PHE A 273 9.64 2.65 -14.43
CA PHE A 273 9.94 1.23 -14.61
C PHE A 273 8.71 0.30 -14.47
N PHE A 274 7.55 0.77 -14.01
CA PHE A 274 6.37 -0.08 -13.80
C PHE A 274 5.23 0.28 -14.77
N PRO A 275 4.69 -0.68 -15.53
CA PRO A 275 3.55 -0.41 -16.39
C PRO A 275 2.32 -0.10 -15.55
N THR A 276 1.80 1.12 -15.69
CA THR A 276 0.57 1.61 -15.05
C THR A 276 -0.61 0.69 -15.38
N GLN A 277 -1.35 0.24 -14.37
CA GLN A 277 -2.75 -0.10 -14.59
C GLN A 277 -3.52 1.21 -14.48
N LEU A 278 -3.89 1.80 -15.61
CA LEU A 278 -4.71 3.00 -15.64
C LEU A 278 -6.00 2.72 -14.86
N SER A 279 -6.18 3.39 -13.72
CA SER A 279 -7.52 3.64 -13.20
C SER A 279 -8.29 4.32 -14.34
N THR A 280 -9.35 3.69 -14.85
CA THR A 280 -10.11 4.15 -16.02
C THR A 280 -10.97 5.38 -15.72
N SER A 281 -10.49 6.32 -14.91
CA SER A 281 -11.32 7.39 -14.36
C SER A 281 -10.51 8.65 -14.04
N PHE A 282 -9.59 9.04 -14.92
CA PHE A 282 -9.01 10.38 -14.84
C PHE A 282 -9.93 11.38 -15.56
N ILE A 283 -10.43 12.37 -14.82
CA ILE A 283 -11.03 13.57 -15.40
C ILE A 283 -9.86 14.42 -15.89
N GLN A 284 -9.66 14.49 -17.20
CA GLN A 284 -8.76 15.48 -17.78
C GLN A 284 -9.37 16.88 -17.56
N PRO A 285 -8.59 17.87 -17.09
CA PRO A 285 -9.01 19.26 -17.16
C PRO A 285 -9.23 19.60 -18.64
N GLY A 286 -10.48 19.98 -18.97
CA GLY A 286 -10.92 20.20 -20.34
C GLY A 286 -10.05 21.23 -21.06
N VAL A 287 -9.56 20.83 -22.23
CA VAL A 287 -9.16 21.76 -23.29
C VAL A 287 -10.42 22.54 -23.68
N ILE A 288 -10.46 23.83 -23.34
CA ILE A 288 -11.49 24.76 -23.80
C ILE A 288 -11.33 24.88 -25.33
N GLY A 289 -12.17 24.16 -26.06
CA GLY A 289 -12.32 24.25 -27.51
C GLY A 289 -13.73 24.69 -27.86
N ASN A 290 -13.85 25.95 -28.28
CA ASN A 290 -15.07 26.59 -28.77
C ASN A 290 -15.85 25.73 -29.77
N SER A 291 -17.15 25.55 -29.52
CA SER A 291 -18.28 25.87 -30.42
C SER A 291 -19.47 25.01 -30.00
N TYR A 292 -20.59 25.64 -29.63
CA TYR A 292 -21.91 25.44 -30.23
C TYR A 292 -22.87 26.50 -29.68
N GLU A 293 -23.79 26.87 -30.55
CA GLU A 293 -24.53 28.12 -30.58
C GLU A 293 -25.58 28.29 -29.46
N SER A 294 -25.85 29.55 -29.21
CA SER A 294 -26.87 30.15 -28.36
C SER A 294 -28.30 29.69 -28.61
N HIS A 295 -29.08 29.47 -27.55
CA HIS A 295 -30.39 30.11 -27.29
C HIS A 295 -30.95 29.75 -25.88
N PRO A 296 -31.94 30.51 -25.35
CA PRO A 296 -31.85 31.09 -24.00
C PRO A 296 -32.77 30.44 -22.95
N GLY A 297 -32.46 30.74 -21.69
CA GLY A 297 -33.39 30.66 -20.57
C GLY A 297 -33.12 29.51 -19.62
N PHE A 298 -32.49 29.80 -18.49
CA PHE A 298 -33.14 29.79 -17.17
C PHE A 298 -32.15 30.30 -16.13
N ASP A 299 -32.64 31.21 -15.31
CA ASP A 299 -31.93 31.93 -14.25
C ASP A 299 -31.44 31.02 -13.11
N ASP A 300 -30.47 31.56 -12.38
CA ASP A 300 -30.10 31.30 -10.99
C ASP A 300 -29.52 29.92 -10.61
N CYS A 301 -28.21 29.89 -10.37
CA CYS A 301 -27.67 29.71 -9.00
C CYS A 301 -26.15 29.91 -9.01
N SER A 302 -25.69 30.85 -8.18
CA SER A 302 -24.29 31.10 -7.87
C SER A 302 -23.89 30.28 -6.64
N LEU A 303 -22.86 29.45 -6.77
CA LEU A 303 -21.91 29.02 -5.72
C LEU A 303 -20.58 28.70 -6.42
#